data_AF-A0A954HPI5-F1
#
_entry.id   AF-A0A954HPI5-F1
#
_cell.length_a   1.000
_cell.length_b   1.000
_cell.length_c   1.000
_cell.angle_alpha   90.00
_cell.angle_beta   90.00
_cell.angle_gamma   90.00
#
_symmetry.space_group_name_H-M   'P 1'
#
loop_
_entity.id
_entity.type
_entity.pdbx_description
1 polymer ?
#
loop_
_entity_poly.entity_id
_entity_poly.type
_entity_poly.pdbx_seq_one_letter_code
_entity_poly.pdbx_strand_id
1 'polypeptide(L)'
;MLQHSRTTLLEFLEQNSVRPAEMRLPEFRDWLQQRIDSAADGELFRRRCHARDLQKAHQRRLSYRRGRLQAAQQAWESCGEFSELQPLADRRDSLRKAVAGLTQAVEENRASADKLRSFEQQLTETQSAYETLFRSSAAAQRLKQAEESFEKLCSDIGLTESLQHIEEVAAEIGTAAGRAGDRFEEVSAVAVRELLCPLFQEESADVLVIHGATLGCARGEFDHLIVADRGEHQPAEVMAVVEAKRNINDIAHGFRLRQENLAWFVNDPAGFDPDQYRTGTFPDGVFCGPVYHETDDADGRRRLKFDASSFRKFQRPDVQGYRTDRLCFVTQRRRLLGITSAALSRLLFLVATDTRYSLGNDYRLNISDRRLRELQSELTGESQPMQAGDVLRLYTRSDDSAGRIVFA
;
A
#
# COMPACT_ATOMS: atom_id res chain seq x y z
N MET A 1 23.80 1.31 14.19
CA MET A 1 22.54 1.62 14.92
C MET A 1 22.89 2.56 16.06
N LEU A 2 22.13 3.63 16.27
CA LEU A 2 22.38 4.58 17.35
C LEU A 2 21.07 4.79 18.12
N GLN A 3 21.13 4.65 19.43
CA GLN A 3 20.07 5.16 20.30
C GLN A 3 20.28 6.67 20.43
N HIS A 4 19.24 7.46 20.20
CA HIS A 4 19.39 8.90 20.13
C HIS A 4 19.19 9.56 21.49
N SER A 5 20.17 10.37 21.88
CA SER A 5 19.92 11.44 22.84
C SER A 5 18.93 12.45 22.25
N ARG A 6 18.22 13.17 23.13
CA ARG A 6 17.33 14.25 22.71
C ARG A 6 18.02 15.25 21.78
N THR A 7 19.27 15.59 22.07
CA THR A 7 20.10 16.50 21.25
C THR A 7 20.23 15.99 19.82
N THR A 8 20.54 14.70 19.64
CA THR A 8 20.73 14.12 18.30
C THR A 8 19.45 14.17 17.47
N LEU A 9 18.29 13.93 18.11
CA LEU A 9 17.00 13.95 17.43
C LEU A 9 16.56 15.39 17.09
N LEU A 10 16.87 16.36 17.94
CA LEU A 10 16.65 17.79 17.67
C LEU A 10 17.50 18.29 16.49
N GLU A 11 18.81 17.99 16.50
CA GLU A 11 19.70 18.33 15.38
C GLU A 11 19.23 17.70 14.07
N PHE A 12 18.79 16.44 14.12
CA PHE A 12 18.21 15.78 12.95
C PHE A 12 16.97 16.53 12.44
N LEU A 13 16.05 16.92 13.32
CA LEU A 13 14.85 17.67 12.96
C LEU A 13 15.18 19.03 12.36
N GLU A 14 16.13 19.77 12.93
CA GLU A 14 16.57 21.07 12.41
C GLU A 14 17.14 20.96 11.00
N GLN A 15 17.96 19.94 10.75
CA GLN A 15 18.64 19.75 9.47
C GLN A 15 17.74 19.14 8.38
N ASN A 16 16.71 18.37 8.76
CA ASN A 16 15.97 17.52 7.83
C ASN A 16 14.48 17.86 7.69
N SER A 17 13.92 18.74 8.52
CA SER A 17 12.50 19.08 8.46
C SER A 17 12.14 19.81 7.16
N VAL A 18 11.03 19.39 6.56
CA VAL A 18 10.42 20.04 5.41
C VAL A 18 8.92 20.13 5.69
N ARG A 19 8.32 21.29 5.44
CA ARG A 19 6.89 21.53 5.65
C ARG A 19 6.24 22.07 4.38
N PRO A 20 5.83 21.20 3.44
CA PRO A 20 5.23 21.64 2.19
C PRO A 20 3.98 22.51 2.39
N ALA A 21 3.26 22.34 3.49
CA ALA A 21 2.05 23.13 3.81
C ALA A 21 2.36 24.63 4.01
N GLU A 22 3.55 24.94 4.52
CA GLU A 22 3.99 26.29 4.87
C GLU A 22 4.77 26.96 3.72
N MET A 23 5.13 26.20 2.68
CA MET A 23 5.89 26.71 1.53
C MET A 23 5.05 27.68 0.71
N ARG A 24 5.69 28.78 0.29
CA ARG A 24 5.13 29.62 -0.77
C ARG A 24 5.15 28.83 -2.08
N LEU A 25 4.27 29.20 -3.00
CA LEU A 25 4.10 28.46 -4.25
C LEU A 25 5.40 28.30 -5.07
N PRO A 26 6.30 29.32 -5.19
CA PRO A 26 7.60 29.13 -5.84
C PRO A 26 8.49 28.10 -5.12
N GLU A 27 8.53 28.14 -3.79
CA GLU A 27 9.33 27.20 -2.97
C GLU A 27 8.81 25.77 -3.10
N PHE A 28 7.48 25.60 -3.12
CA PHE A 28 6.84 24.30 -3.34
C PHE A 28 7.14 23.76 -4.75
N ARG A 29 7.14 24.64 -5.76
CA ARG A 29 7.52 24.29 -7.14
C ARG A 29 8.97 23.80 -7.21
N ASP A 30 9.90 24.53 -6.60
CA ASP A 30 11.32 24.16 -6.56
C ASP A 30 11.53 22.84 -5.82
N TRP A 31 10.85 22.67 -4.68
CA TRP A 31 10.87 21.42 -3.93
C TRP A 31 10.34 20.24 -4.78
N LEU A 32 9.23 20.43 -5.48
CA LEU A 32 8.63 19.40 -6.36
C LEU A 32 9.56 19.06 -7.52
N GLN A 33 10.17 20.07 -8.15
CA GLN A 33 11.16 19.88 -9.21
C GLN A 33 12.32 19.01 -8.72
N GLN A 34 12.89 19.31 -7.55
CA GLN A 34 13.95 18.49 -6.97
C GLN A 34 13.52 17.03 -6.73
N ARG A 35 12.25 16.79 -6.34
CA ARG A 35 11.73 15.42 -6.18
C ARG A 35 11.61 14.71 -7.52
N ILE A 36 11.22 15.43 -8.56
CA ILE A 36 11.10 14.90 -9.91
C ILE A 36 12.48 14.60 -10.51
N ASP A 37 13.44 15.50 -10.33
CA ASP A 37 14.82 15.29 -10.76
C ASP A 37 15.41 14.05 -10.07
N SER A 38 15.18 13.91 -8.76
CA SER A 38 15.61 12.71 -8.02
C SER A 38 14.92 11.43 -8.51
N ALA A 39 13.69 11.52 -9.01
CA ALA A 39 12.94 10.38 -9.54
C ALA A 39 13.28 10.08 -11.01
N ALA A 40 13.86 11.04 -11.73
CA ALA A 40 14.17 10.93 -13.15
C ALA A 40 15.22 9.85 -13.44
N ASP A 41 16.04 9.48 -12.46
CA ASP A 41 16.98 8.37 -12.58
C ASP A 41 16.30 6.99 -12.44
N GLY A 42 15.07 6.94 -11.91
CA GLY A 42 14.31 5.73 -11.72
C GLY A 42 13.69 5.21 -13.02
N GLU A 43 13.98 3.95 -13.36
CA GLU A 43 13.51 3.33 -14.61
C GLU A 43 11.99 3.41 -14.79
N LEU A 44 11.23 3.08 -13.74
CA LEU A 44 9.77 3.12 -13.78
C LEU A 44 9.22 4.52 -14.06
N PHE A 45 9.83 5.55 -13.47
CA PHE A 45 9.42 6.93 -13.69
C PHE A 45 9.71 7.37 -15.13
N ARG A 46 10.91 7.08 -15.64
CA ARG A 46 11.30 7.37 -17.04
C ARG A 46 10.36 6.71 -18.04
N ARG A 47 10.05 5.43 -17.85
CA ARG A 47 9.15 4.68 -18.74
C ARG A 47 7.73 5.27 -18.74
N ARG A 48 7.21 5.64 -17.58
CA ARG A 48 5.93 6.35 -17.47
C ARG A 48 5.96 7.69 -18.21
N CYS A 49 7.00 8.50 -18.01
CA CYS A 49 7.16 9.75 -18.75
C CYS A 49 7.22 9.52 -20.26
N HIS A 50 7.93 8.50 -20.72
CA HIS A 50 8.00 8.14 -22.14
C HIS A 50 6.61 7.77 -22.69
N ALA A 51 5.85 6.90 -22.02
CA ALA A 51 4.49 6.54 -22.40
C ALA A 51 3.56 7.77 -22.46
N ARG A 52 3.64 8.66 -21.46
CA ARG A 52 2.92 9.93 -21.43
C ARG A 52 3.30 10.82 -22.62
N ASP A 53 4.59 10.90 -22.96
CA ASP A 53 5.07 11.74 -24.04
C ASP A 53 4.63 11.21 -25.42
N LEU A 54 4.61 9.88 -25.61
CA LEU A 54 3.99 9.24 -26.77
C LEU A 54 2.49 9.58 -26.87
N GLN A 55 1.77 9.49 -25.76
CA GLN A 55 0.36 9.87 -25.70
C GLN A 55 0.14 11.35 -26.02
N LYS A 56 1.00 12.23 -25.53
CA LYS A 56 0.95 13.68 -25.79
C LYS A 56 1.24 13.99 -27.26
N ALA A 57 2.27 13.38 -27.83
CA ALA A 57 2.64 13.55 -29.24
C ALA A 57 1.54 13.07 -30.21
N HIS A 58 0.78 12.04 -29.82
CA HIS A 58 -0.28 11.46 -30.64
C HIS A 58 -1.70 11.72 -30.11
N GLN A 59 -1.87 12.73 -29.24
CA GLN A 59 -3.12 12.97 -28.50
C GLN A 59 -4.34 13.05 -29.41
N ARG A 60 -4.26 13.80 -30.52
CA ARG A 60 -5.39 13.94 -31.46
C ARG A 60 -5.80 12.61 -32.10
N ARG A 61 -4.82 11.79 -32.52
CA ARG A 61 -5.08 10.47 -33.14
C ARG A 61 -5.69 9.51 -32.12
N LEU A 62 -5.13 9.49 -30.90
CA LEU A 62 -5.63 8.67 -29.80
C LEU A 62 -7.05 9.07 -29.37
N SER A 63 -7.31 10.37 -29.17
CA SER A 63 -8.64 10.88 -28.84
C SER A 63 -9.67 10.55 -29.91
N TYR A 64 -9.33 10.69 -31.19
CA TYR A 64 -10.23 10.33 -32.29
C TYR A 64 -10.57 8.84 -32.31
N ARG A 65 -9.56 7.95 -32.21
CA ARG A 65 -9.80 6.50 -32.18
C ARG A 65 -10.55 6.05 -30.92
N ARG A 66 -10.22 6.61 -29.75
CA ARG A 66 -10.93 6.33 -28.50
C ARG A 66 -12.39 6.77 -28.56
N GLY A 67 -12.68 7.96 -29.13
CA GLY A 67 -14.05 8.41 -29.33
C GLY A 67 -14.85 7.49 -30.26
N ARG A 68 -14.23 7.00 -31.35
CA ARG A 68 -14.84 5.99 -32.22
C ARG A 68 -15.11 4.67 -31.51
N LEU A 69 -14.16 4.21 -30.70
CA LEU A 69 -14.30 2.99 -29.91
C LEU A 69 -15.46 3.13 -28.91
N GLN A 70 -15.52 4.24 -28.17
CA GLN A 70 -16.62 4.52 -27.23
C GLN A 70 -17.98 4.58 -27.92
N ALA A 71 -18.07 5.24 -29.09
CA ALA A 71 -19.31 5.28 -29.86
C ALA A 71 -19.73 3.88 -30.37
N ALA A 72 -18.76 3.06 -30.80
CA ALA A 72 -19.02 1.68 -31.23
C ALA A 72 -19.46 0.80 -30.06
N GLN A 73 -18.85 0.96 -28.89
CA GLN A 73 -19.21 0.29 -27.64
C GLN A 73 -20.66 0.61 -27.25
N GLN A 74 -21.04 1.89 -27.23
CA GLN A 74 -22.40 2.32 -26.90
C GLN A 74 -23.43 1.78 -27.90
N ALA A 75 -23.10 1.81 -29.20
CA ALA A 75 -23.96 1.24 -30.25
C ALA A 75 -24.11 -0.28 -30.12
N TRP A 76 -23.04 -0.97 -29.69
CA TRP A 76 -23.04 -2.39 -29.39
C TRP A 76 -23.93 -2.71 -28.20
N GLU A 77 -23.74 -2.04 -27.06
CA GLU A 77 -24.52 -2.25 -25.85
C GLU A 77 -26.02 -1.91 -26.01
N SER A 78 -26.35 -1.01 -26.95
CA SER A 78 -27.74 -0.61 -27.22
C SER A 78 -28.42 -1.44 -28.31
N CYS A 79 -27.74 -2.39 -28.95
CA CYS A 79 -28.34 -3.22 -30.00
C CYS A 79 -29.09 -4.42 -29.40
N GLY A 80 -30.14 -4.89 -30.08
CA GLY A 80 -30.92 -6.05 -29.60
C GLY A 80 -30.08 -7.33 -29.56
N GLU A 81 -29.15 -7.46 -30.50
CA GLU A 81 -28.25 -8.61 -30.63
C GLU A 81 -27.26 -8.71 -29.47
N PHE A 82 -27.04 -7.64 -28.68
CA PHE A 82 -26.16 -7.65 -27.51
C PHE A 82 -26.60 -8.72 -26.50
N SER A 83 -27.89 -8.76 -26.20
CA SER A 83 -28.46 -9.70 -25.22
C SER A 83 -28.35 -11.16 -25.64
N GLU A 84 -28.13 -11.44 -26.92
CA GLU A 84 -27.97 -12.79 -27.45
C GLU A 84 -26.49 -13.17 -27.62
N LEU A 85 -25.65 -12.24 -28.06
CA LEU A 85 -24.22 -12.47 -28.29
C LEU A 85 -23.38 -12.48 -27.02
N GLN A 86 -23.69 -11.63 -26.03
CA GLN A 86 -22.90 -11.55 -24.80
C GLN A 86 -22.91 -12.89 -24.02
N PRO A 87 -24.07 -13.55 -23.79
CA PRO A 87 -24.09 -14.86 -23.14
C PRO A 87 -23.34 -15.94 -23.92
N LEU A 88 -23.37 -15.90 -25.26
CA LEU A 88 -22.61 -16.82 -26.10
C LEU A 88 -21.10 -16.58 -25.99
N ALA A 89 -20.66 -15.32 -25.91
CA ALA A 89 -19.26 -14.97 -25.68
C ALA A 89 -18.78 -15.49 -24.31
N ASP A 90 -19.54 -15.21 -23.25
CA ASP A 90 -19.22 -15.64 -21.88
C ASP A 90 -19.21 -17.17 -21.76
N ARG A 91 -20.18 -17.85 -22.40
CA ARG A 91 -20.25 -19.31 -22.45
C ARG A 91 -19.06 -19.91 -23.20
N ARG A 92 -18.70 -19.33 -24.35
CA ARG A 92 -17.53 -19.75 -25.14
C ARG A 92 -16.25 -19.65 -24.31
N ASP A 93 -16.04 -18.53 -23.62
CA ASP A 93 -14.82 -18.31 -22.83
C ASP A 93 -14.78 -19.23 -21.60
N SER A 94 -15.93 -19.48 -20.97
CA SER A 94 -16.05 -20.47 -19.90
C SER A 94 -15.76 -21.90 -20.37
N LEU A 95 -16.27 -22.28 -21.55
CA LEU A 95 -16.01 -23.58 -22.16
C LEU A 95 -14.54 -23.74 -22.54
N ARG A 96 -13.88 -22.70 -23.06
CA ARG A 96 -12.43 -22.71 -23.34
C ARG A 96 -11.61 -23.00 -22.08
N LYS A 97 -11.91 -22.32 -20.98
CA LYS A 97 -11.25 -22.56 -19.68
C LYS A 97 -11.51 -23.99 -19.18
N ALA A 98 -12.75 -24.47 -19.30
CA ALA A 98 -13.11 -25.82 -18.90
C ALA A 98 -12.42 -26.91 -19.74
N VAL A 99 -12.35 -26.72 -21.06
CA VAL A 99 -11.60 -27.62 -21.97
C VAL A 99 -10.12 -27.65 -21.56
N ALA A 100 -9.47 -26.50 -21.41
CA ALA A 100 -8.05 -26.45 -21.02
C ALA A 100 -7.79 -27.17 -19.67
N GLY A 101 -8.64 -26.95 -18.66
CA GLY A 101 -8.51 -27.62 -17.37
C GLY A 101 -8.82 -29.13 -17.43
N LEU A 102 -9.78 -29.54 -18.26
CA LEU A 102 -10.11 -30.96 -18.46
C LEU A 102 -9.06 -31.69 -19.28
N THR A 103 -8.42 -31.05 -20.26
CA THR A 103 -7.29 -31.61 -21.00
C THR A 103 -6.19 -32.03 -20.02
N GLN A 104 -5.77 -31.12 -19.14
CA GLN A 104 -4.79 -31.44 -18.10
C GLN A 104 -5.28 -32.54 -17.14
N ALA A 105 -6.54 -32.48 -16.70
CA ALA A 105 -7.08 -33.50 -15.79
C ALA A 105 -7.19 -34.90 -16.41
N VAL A 106 -7.44 -34.99 -17.73
CA VAL A 106 -7.44 -36.27 -18.47
C VAL A 106 -6.03 -36.82 -18.62
N GLU A 107 -5.05 -35.96 -18.95
CA GLU A 107 -3.63 -36.35 -18.98
C GLU A 107 -3.14 -36.91 -17.65
N GLU A 108 -3.64 -36.35 -16.54
CA GLU A 108 -3.34 -36.81 -15.17
C GLU A 108 -4.25 -37.97 -14.69
N ASN A 109 -5.10 -38.55 -15.55
CA ASN A 109 -6.08 -39.61 -15.22
C ASN A 109 -7.09 -39.24 -14.10
N ARG A 110 -7.33 -37.95 -13.87
CA ARG A 110 -8.28 -37.42 -12.87
C ARG A 110 -9.67 -37.14 -13.46
N ALA A 111 -9.83 -37.19 -14.77
CA ALA A 111 -11.10 -36.99 -15.47
C ALA A 111 -11.24 -37.96 -16.65
N SER A 112 -12.47 -38.20 -17.11
CA SER A 112 -12.73 -39.07 -18.26
C SER A 112 -12.57 -38.32 -19.59
N ALA A 113 -12.01 -39.00 -20.59
CA ALA A 113 -11.88 -38.48 -21.96
C ALA A 113 -13.25 -38.17 -22.60
N ASP A 114 -14.31 -38.86 -22.20
CA ASP A 114 -15.68 -38.61 -22.70
C ASP A 114 -16.23 -37.26 -22.23
N LYS A 115 -15.89 -36.85 -21.00
CA LYS A 115 -16.27 -35.55 -20.46
C LYS A 115 -15.56 -34.42 -21.21
N LEU A 116 -14.27 -34.59 -21.51
CA LEU A 116 -13.52 -33.64 -22.34
C LEU A 116 -14.16 -33.50 -23.74
N ARG A 117 -14.43 -34.62 -24.43
CA ARG A 117 -15.10 -34.61 -25.74
C ARG A 117 -16.45 -33.88 -25.72
N SER A 118 -17.25 -34.07 -24.68
CA SER A 118 -18.53 -33.36 -24.55
C SER A 118 -18.36 -31.84 -24.43
N PHE A 119 -17.34 -31.38 -23.69
CA PHE A 119 -17.02 -29.95 -23.57
C PHE A 119 -16.43 -29.37 -24.86
N GLU A 120 -15.60 -30.13 -25.58
CA GLU A 120 -15.07 -29.75 -26.90
C GLU A 120 -16.19 -29.59 -27.93
N GLN A 121 -17.17 -30.50 -27.93
CA GLN A 121 -18.34 -30.40 -28.79
C GLN A 121 -19.18 -29.16 -28.46
N GLN A 122 -19.50 -28.94 -27.18
CA GLN A 122 -20.23 -27.74 -26.75
C GLN A 122 -19.49 -26.45 -27.09
N LEU A 123 -18.16 -26.43 -26.97
CA LEU A 123 -17.34 -25.29 -27.36
C LEU A 123 -17.47 -25.02 -28.86
N THR A 124 -17.40 -26.06 -29.68
CA THR A 124 -17.54 -25.96 -31.14
C THR A 124 -18.92 -25.43 -31.54
N GLU A 125 -19.99 -25.97 -30.95
CA GLU A 125 -21.37 -25.53 -31.20
C GLU A 125 -21.58 -24.07 -30.78
N THR A 126 -21.16 -23.71 -29.56
CA THR A 126 -21.26 -22.34 -29.03
C THR A 126 -20.44 -21.37 -29.88
N GLN A 127 -19.24 -21.77 -30.31
CA GLN A 127 -18.39 -20.95 -31.16
C GLN A 127 -19.00 -20.73 -32.54
N SER A 128 -19.59 -21.76 -33.17
CA SER A 128 -20.29 -21.62 -34.45
C SER A 128 -21.51 -20.70 -34.35
N ALA A 129 -22.30 -20.83 -33.28
CA ALA A 129 -23.44 -19.95 -33.02
C ALA A 129 -22.98 -18.49 -32.82
N TYR A 130 -21.96 -18.29 -31.99
CA TYR A 130 -21.35 -16.98 -31.77
C TYR A 130 -20.82 -16.37 -33.07
N GLU A 131 -20.05 -17.11 -33.87
CA GLU A 131 -19.49 -16.60 -35.13
C GLU A 131 -20.58 -16.24 -36.15
N THR A 132 -21.64 -17.04 -36.22
CA THR A 132 -22.79 -16.75 -37.10
C THR A 132 -23.44 -15.43 -36.72
N LEU A 133 -23.79 -15.27 -35.44
CA LEU A 133 -24.48 -14.09 -34.94
C LEU A 133 -23.58 -12.85 -34.95
N PHE A 134 -22.27 -13.02 -34.69
CA PHE A 134 -21.28 -11.96 -34.80
C PHE A 134 -21.12 -11.48 -36.25
N ARG A 135 -21.16 -12.40 -37.23
CA ARG A 135 -21.10 -12.05 -38.66
C ARG A 135 -22.35 -11.34 -39.16
N SER A 136 -23.51 -11.58 -38.56
CA SER A 136 -24.74 -10.83 -38.90
C SER A 136 -24.87 -9.50 -38.15
N SER A 137 -24.22 -9.32 -36.99
CA SER A 137 -24.29 -8.09 -36.22
C SER A 137 -23.31 -7.01 -36.73
N ALA A 138 -23.85 -6.01 -37.43
CA ALA A 138 -23.07 -4.86 -37.89
C ALA A 138 -22.48 -4.05 -36.72
N ALA A 139 -23.16 -3.98 -35.58
CA ALA A 139 -22.68 -3.30 -34.39
C ALA A 139 -21.46 -4.01 -33.78
N ALA A 140 -21.52 -5.34 -33.62
CA ALA A 140 -20.41 -6.14 -33.11
C ALA A 140 -19.15 -6.01 -34.01
N GLN A 141 -19.35 -6.05 -35.33
CA GLN A 141 -18.23 -5.87 -36.28
C GLN A 141 -17.62 -4.48 -36.20
N ARG A 142 -18.43 -3.43 -36.07
CA ARG A 142 -17.92 -2.06 -35.90
C ARG A 142 -17.12 -1.89 -34.62
N LEU A 143 -17.56 -2.52 -33.52
CA LEU A 143 -16.82 -2.53 -32.26
C LEU A 143 -15.45 -3.19 -32.46
N LYS A 144 -15.42 -4.42 -32.99
CA LYS A 144 -14.17 -5.14 -33.28
C LYS A 144 -13.22 -4.34 -34.17
N GLN A 145 -13.73 -3.75 -35.25
CA GLN A 145 -12.91 -2.89 -36.13
C GLN A 145 -12.38 -1.64 -35.41
N ALA A 146 -13.15 -1.06 -34.48
CA ALA A 146 -12.71 0.08 -33.70
C ALA A 146 -11.64 -0.32 -32.67
N GLU A 147 -11.77 -1.48 -32.04
CA GLU A 147 -10.78 -2.08 -31.14
C GLU A 147 -9.47 -2.34 -31.89
N GLU A 148 -9.51 -3.12 -32.98
CA GLU A 148 -8.32 -3.43 -33.80
C GLU A 148 -7.64 -2.16 -34.33
N SER A 149 -8.43 -1.15 -34.73
CA SER A 149 -7.92 0.14 -35.21
C SER A 149 -7.26 0.97 -34.10
N PHE A 150 -7.77 0.88 -32.87
CA PHE A 150 -7.19 1.54 -31.70
C PHE A 150 -5.93 0.82 -31.22
N GLU A 151 -5.98 -0.50 -31.08
CA GLU A 151 -4.82 -1.34 -30.71
C GLU A 151 -3.68 -1.20 -31.72
N LYS A 152 -3.99 -1.25 -33.02
CA LYS A 152 -3.00 -1.00 -34.07
C LYS A 152 -2.37 0.37 -33.93
N LEU A 153 -3.16 1.43 -33.67
CA LEU A 153 -2.59 2.75 -33.42
C LEU A 153 -1.65 2.74 -32.21
N CYS A 154 -2.03 2.09 -31.10
CA CYS A 154 -1.19 2.00 -29.91
C CYS A 154 0.12 1.26 -30.17
N SER A 155 0.09 0.16 -30.93
CA SER A 155 1.31 -0.56 -31.35
C SER A 155 2.14 0.25 -32.34
N ASP A 156 1.53 0.87 -33.37
CA ASP A 156 2.21 1.68 -34.37
C ASP A 156 3.00 2.85 -33.76
N ILE A 157 2.54 3.40 -32.62
CA ILE A 157 3.23 4.50 -31.91
C ILE A 157 4.15 4.02 -30.78
N GLY A 158 4.30 2.70 -30.57
CA GLY A 158 5.13 2.14 -29.50
C GLY A 158 4.52 2.23 -28.09
N LEU A 159 3.23 2.57 -27.97
CA LEU A 159 2.58 2.76 -26.67
C LEU A 159 2.31 1.41 -26.00
N THR A 160 1.94 0.38 -26.76
CA THR A 160 1.68 -0.97 -26.24
C THR A 160 2.93 -1.53 -25.57
N GLU A 161 4.06 -1.51 -26.27
CA GLU A 161 5.37 -1.98 -25.80
C GLU A 161 5.83 -1.17 -24.58
N SER A 162 5.62 0.16 -24.59
CA SER A 162 5.97 1.01 -23.46
C SER A 162 5.13 0.71 -22.21
N LEU A 163 3.85 0.38 -22.35
CA LEU A 163 2.98 0.02 -21.22
C LEU A 163 3.34 -1.37 -20.68
N GLN A 164 3.62 -2.34 -21.54
CA GLN A 164 4.07 -3.66 -21.14
C GLN A 164 5.39 -3.59 -20.35
N HIS A 165 6.38 -2.83 -20.83
CA HIS A 165 7.63 -2.64 -20.08
C HIS A 165 7.41 -1.94 -18.72
N ILE A 166 6.43 -1.04 -18.60
CA ILE A 166 6.09 -0.43 -17.30
C ILE A 166 5.59 -1.49 -16.32
N GLU A 167 4.77 -2.43 -16.78
CA GLU A 167 4.25 -3.52 -15.94
C GLU A 167 5.38 -4.47 -15.50
N GLU A 168 6.27 -4.85 -16.42
CA GLU A 168 7.44 -5.69 -16.14
C GLU A 168 8.36 -5.03 -15.09
N VAL A 169 8.76 -3.78 -15.31
CA VAL A 169 9.61 -3.04 -14.36
C VAL A 169 8.91 -2.82 -13.02
N ALA A 170 7.59 -2.57 -13.02
CA ALA A 170 6.83 -2.43 -11.78
C ALA A 170 6.80 -3.74 -10.98
N ALA A 171 6.65 -4.88 -11.65
CA ALA A 171 6.69 -6.20 -11.02
C ALA A 171 8.08 -6.48 -10.40
N GLU A 172 9.16 -6.21 -11.14
CA GLU A 172 10.53 -6.36 -10.64
C GLU A 172 10.82 -5.48 -9.42
N ILE A 173 10.41 -4.21 -9.46
CA ILE A 173 10.52 -3.29 -8.33
C ILE A 173 9.70 -3.79 -7.14
N GLY A 174 8.51 -4.34 -7.37
CA GLY A 174 7.69 -4.97 -6.34
C GLY A 174 8.43 -6.10 -5.64
N THR A 175 9.02 -7.03 -6.40
CA THR A 175 9.83 -8.15 -5.85
C THR A 175 11.08 -7.65 -5.12
N ALA A 176 11.77 -6.64 -5.64
CA ALA A 176 12.93 -6.05 -4.98
C ALA A 176 12.55 -5.31 -3.68
N ALA A 177 11.42 -4.60 -3.69
CA ALA A 177 10.90 -3.89 -2.52
C ALA A 177 10.52 -4.87 -1.40
N GLY A 178 9.94 -6.03 -1.74
CA GLY A 178 9.67 -7.15 -0.82
C GLY A 178 10.95 -7.65 -0.15
N ARG A 179 11.97 -8.04 -0.92
CA ARG A 179 13.26 -8.48 -0.37
C ARG A 179 13.94 -7.44 0.53
N ALA A 180 13.80 -6.16 0.19
CA ALA A 180 14.32 -5.08 1.01
C ALA A 180 13.43 -4.74 2.23
N GLY A 181 12.20 -5.25 2.27
CA GLY A 181 11.34 -5.32 3.44
C GLY A 181 11.85 -6.38 4.40
N ASP A 182 12.01 -7.61 3.92
CA ASP A 182 12.52 -8.76 4.70
C ASP A 182 13.86 -8.44 5.39
N ARG A 183 14.80 -7.87 4.64
CA ARG A 183 16.09 -7.42 5.21
C ARG A 183 15.95 -6.34 6.28
N PHE A 184 14.99 -5.42 6.11
CA PHE A 184 14.76 -4.38 7.10
C PHE A 184 14.10 -4.94 8.35
N GLU A 185 13.24 -5.95 8.22
CA GLU A 185 12.66 -6.67 9.35
C GLU A 185 13.76 -7.34 10.18
N GLU A 186 14.72 -8.03 9.56
CA GLU A 186 15.91 -8.59 10.23
C GLU A 186 16.71 -7.53 10.99
N VAL A 187 17.05 -6.41 10.32
CA VAL A 187 17.78 -5.30 10.93
C VAL A 187 16.98 -4.69 12.09
N SER A 188 15.67 -4.55 11.94
CA SER A 188 14.81 -4.02 12.98
C SER A 188 14.75 -4.95 14.19
N ALA A 189 14.68 -6.27 13.99
CA ALA A 189 14.67 -7.25 15.07
C ALA A 189 15.97 -7.22 15.89
N VAL A 190 17.13 -7.03 15.23
CA VAL A 190 18.40 -6.81 15.93
C VAL A 190 18.35 -5.51 16.73
N ALA A 191 17.92 -4.40 16.11
CA ALA A 191 17.82 -3.10 16.78
C ALA A 191 16.87 -3.14 18.00
N VAL A 192 15.73 -3.83 17.90
CA VAL A 192 14.81 -4.01 19.04
C VAL A 192 15.53 -4.73 20.18
N ARG A 193 16.17 -5.87 19.90
CA ARG A 193 16.85 -6.68 20.93
C ARG A 193 18.04 -5.97 21.57
N GLU A 194 18.85 -5.28 20.79
CA GLU A 194 20.10 -4.69 21.28
C GLU A 194 19.91 -3.30 21.90
N LEU A 195 18.91 -2.53 21.46
CA LEU A 195 18.77 -1.12 21.84
C LEU A 195 17.47 -0.79 22.59
N LEU A 196 16.36 -1.47 22.29
CA LEU A 196 15.08 -1.18 22.95
C LEU A 196 14.80 -2.12 24.12
N CYS A 197 15.07 -3.42 23.99
CA CYS A 197 14.88 -4.38 25.08
C CYS A 197 15.60 -4.00 26.38
N PRO A 198 16.87 -3.53 26.37
CA PRO A 198 17.55 -3.14 27.60
C PRO A 198 16.82 -2.07 28.41
N LEU A 199 16.03 -1.20 27.75
CA LEU A 199 15.23 -0.16 28.42
C LEU A 199 14.11 -0.72 29.29
N PHE A 200 13.73 -1.99 29.09
CA PHE A 200 12.61 -2.63 29.78
C PHE A 200 13.04 -3.81 30.66
N GLN A 201 14.29 -4.27 30.54
CA GLN A 201 14.84 -5.37 31.33
C GLN A 201 14.99 -5.03 32.82
N GLU A 202 15.14 -3.75 33.18
CA GLU A 202 15.19 -3.33 34.59
C GLU A 202 13.84 -3.56 35.31
N GLU A 203 12.74 -3.63 34.57
CA GLU A 203 11.40 -3.83 35.13
C GLU A 203 10.98 -5.31 35.25
N SER A 204 11.64 -6.22 34.53
CA SER A 204 11.35 -7.66 34.54
C SER A 204 12.54 -8.48 34.06
N ALA A 205 12.83 -9.59 34.74
CA ALA A 205 13.94 -10.48 34.39
C ALA A 205 13.65 -11.37 33.17
N ASP A 206 12.37 -11.66 32.87
CA ASP A 206 11.95 -12.54 31.78
C ASP A 206 11.26 -11.71 30.68
N VAL A 207 12.07 -11.03 29.86
CA VAL A 207 11.61 -10.18 28.75
C VAL A 207 11.87 -10.87 27.43
N LEU A 208 10.82 -10.97 26.63
CA LEU A 208 10.82 -11.60 25.31
C LEU A 208 10.43 -10.57 24.24
N VAL A 209 10.88 -10.79 23.02
CA VAL A 209 10.41 -10.05 21.84
C VAL A 209 9.57 -11.01 21.00
N ILE A 210 8.33 -10.62 20.73
CA ILE A 210 7.45 -11.35 19.81
C ILE A 210 7.22 -10.52 18.55
N HIS A 211 7.08 -11.20 17.42
CA HIS A 211 7.02 -10.62 16.08
C HIS A 211 5.66 -10.90 15.43
N GLY A 212 5.18 -9.97 14.60
CA GLY A 212 3.98 -10.17 13.79
C GLY A 212 2.71 -10.50 14.59
N ALA A 213 2.59 -9.96 15.79
CA ALA A 213 1.50 -10.29 16.69
C ALA A 213 0.21 -9.54 16.30
N THR A 214 -0.82 -10.25 15.89
CA THR A 214 -2.14 -9.66 15.56
C THR A 214 -3.09 -9.62 16.75
N LEU A 215 -2.98 -10.62 17.65
CA LEU A 215 -3.82 -10.78 18.85
C LEU A 215 -5.34 -10.68 18.56
N GLY A 216 -5.76 -11.12 17.36
CA GLY A 216 -7.15 -11.07 16.92
C GLY A 216 -7.68 -9.68 16.54
N CYS A 217 -6.80 -8.68 16.45
CA CYS A 217 -7.13 -7.32 16.01
C CYS A 217 -7.43 -7.28 14.50
N ALA A 218 -8.57 -6.69 14.11
CA ALA A 218 -8.98 -6.59 12.71
C ALA A 218 -8.07 -5.69 11.86
N ARG A 219 -7.51 -4.65 12.48
CA ARG A 219 -6.84 -3.53 11.81
C ARG A 219 -5.43 -3.30 12.36
N GLY A 220 -4.77 -4.37 12.79
CA GLY A 220 -3.45 -4.25 13.38
C GLY A 220 -2.71 -5.58 13.47
N GLU A 221 -1.51 -5.55 12.93
CA GLU A 221 -0.42 -6.46 13.27
C GLU A 221 0.67 -5.60 13.89
N PHE A 222 1.28 -6.05 15.00
CA PHE A 222 2.42 -5.38 15.59
C PHE A 222 3.72 -5.94 15.02
N ASP A 223 4.59 -5.07 14.52
CA ASP A 223 5.88 -5.48 13.98
C ASP A 223 6.71 -6.18 15.07
N HIS A 224 6.79 -5.57 16.27
CA HIS A 224 7.35 -6.21 17.46
C HIS A 224 6.58 -5.81 18.73
N LEU A 225 6.45 -6.74 19.68
CA LEU A 225 6.07 -6.46 21.06
C LEU A 225 7.20 -6.91 21.99
N ILE A 226 7.55 -6.06 22.95
CA ILE A 226 8.42 -6.42 24.06
C ILE A 226 7.50 -6.81 25.21
N VAL A 227 7.59 -8.04 25.68
CA VAL A 227 6.67 -8.61 26.66
C VAL A 227 7.41 -9.19 27.85
N ALA A 228 6.84 -9.08 29.04
CA ALA A 228 7.29 -9.81 30.21
C ALA A 228 6.40 -11.04 30.40
N ASP A 229 7.02 -12.23 30.36
CA ASP A 229 6.31 -13.48 30.62
C ASP A 229 5.99 -13.59 32.12
N ARG A 230 4.75 -13.98 32.41
CA ARG A 230 4.22 -14.13 33.78
C ARG A 230 3.86 -15.59 34.08
N GLY A 231 4.15 -16.51 33.15
CA GLY A 231 3.85 -17.94 33.23
C GLY A 231 2.53 -18.33 32.55
N GLU A 232 2.33 -19.64 32.39
CA GLU A 232 1.36 -20.29 31.49
C GLU A 232 -0.12 -19.87 31.64
N HIS A 233 -0.51 -19.31 32.79
CA HIS A 233 -1.89 -18.93 33.06
C HIS A 233 -2.11 -17.45 33.31
N GLN A 234 -1.03 -16.68 33.41
CA GLN A 234 -1.08 -15.25 33.62
C GLN A 234 -0.98 -14.53 32.28
N PRO A 235 -1.75 -13.45 32.07
CA PRO A 235 -1.55 -12.61 30.90
C PRO A 235 -0.11 -12.07 30.89
N ALA A 236 0.58 -12.26 29.77
CA ALA A 236 1.86 -11.62 29.53
C ALA A 236 1.67 -10.10 29.61
N GLU A 237 2.66 -9.39 30.15
CA GLU A 237 2.60 -7.94 30.25
C GLU A 237 3.31 -7.32 29.04
N VAL A 238 2.60 -6.50 28.26
CA VAL A 238 3.21 -5.79 27.15
C VAL A 238 3.96 -4.58 27.70
N MET A 239 5.28 -4.67 27.63
CA MET A 239 6.21 -3.65 28.11
C MET A 239 6.38 -2.54 27.08
N ALA A 240 6.39 -2.88 25.79
CA ALA A 240 6.41 -1.91 24.71
C ALA A 240 5.82 -2.46 23.41
N VAL A 241 5.27 -1.55 22.59
CA VAL A 241 4.96 -1.78 21.18
C VAL A 241 6.06 -1.12 20.36
N VAL A 242 6.63 -1.84 19.41
CA VAL A 242 7.63 -1.28 18.49
C VAL A 242 7.08 -1.30 17.06
N GLU A 243 7.06 -0.14 16.44
CA GLU A 243 6.71 0.04 15.04
C GLU A 243 7.98 0.17 14.19
N ALA A 244 8.19 -0.76 13.27
CA ALA A 244 9.29 -0.74 12.32
C ALA A 244 8.82 -0.16 10.98
N LYS A 245 9.46 0.92 10.55
CA LYS A 245 9.16 1.54 9.24
C LYS A 245 10.45 1.89 8.52
N ARG A 246 10.71 1.22 7.40
CA ARG A 246 11.91 1.48 6.58
C ARG A 246 12.01 2.94 6.15
N ASN A 247 10.89 3.58 5.85
CA ASN A 247 10.85 4.99 5.49
C ASN A 247 10.34 5.84 6.66
N ILE A 248 11.20 6.72 7.17
CA ILE A 248 10.89 7.63 8.27
C ILE A 248 9.67 8.52 7.99
N ASN A 249 9.36 8.80 6.72
CA ASN A 249 8.22 9.63 6.35
C ASN A 249 6.86 8.94 6.61
N ASP A 250 6.86 7.63 6.85
CA ASP A 250 5.64 6.84 7.09
C ASP A 250 5.40 6.59 8.59
N ILE A 251 6.31 7.00 9.48
CA ILE A 251 6.16 6.79 10.93
C ILE A 251 4.90 7.47 11.48
N ALA A 252 4.45 8.59 10.89
CA ALA A 252 3.25 9.27 11.36
C ALA A 252 1.97 8.49 11.07
N HIS A 253 1.95 7.75 9.96
CA HIS A 253 0.86 6.83 9.68
C HIS A 253 0.86 5.68 10.69
N GLY A 254 2.02 5.04 10.90
CA GLY A 254 2.19 3.98 11.91
C GLY A 254 1.79 4.47 13.30
N PHE A 255 2.28 5.63 13.72
CA PHE A 255 1.95 6.26 15.00
C PHE A 255 0.44 6.39 15.19
N ARG A 256 -0.29 7.00 14.25
CA ARG A 256 -1.75 7.15 14.35
C ARG A 256 -2.48 5.81 14.47
N LEU A 257 -2.10 4.84 13.62
CA LEU A 257 -2.68 3.51 13.66
C LEU A 257 -2.44 2.85 15.04
N ARG A 258 -1.24 3.00 15.61
CA ARG A 258 -0.95 2.49 16.96
C ARG A 258 -1.69 3.23 18.06
N GLN A 259 -1.95 4.53 17.93
CA GLN A 259 -2.81 5.23 18.90
C GLN A 259 -4.22 4.64 18.95
N GLU A 260 -4.78 4.33 17.77
CA GLU A 260 -6.08 3.68 17.61
C GLU A 260 -6.07 2.23 18.12
N ASN A 261 -5.10 1.41 17.68
CA ASN A 261 -4.97 0.03 18.14
C ASN A 261 -4.77 -0.04 19.67
N LEU A 262 -3.90 0.80 20.24
CA LEU A 262 -3.68 0.83 21.68
C LEU A 262 -4.93 1.28 22.43
N ALA A 263 -5.75 2.19 21.88
CA ALA A 263 -7.04 2.52 22.48
C ALA A 263 -7.96 1.30 22.53
N TRP A 264 -8.00 0.51 21.45
CA TRP A 264 -8.74 -0.74 21.41
C TRP A 264 -8.24 -1.76 22.45
N PHE A 265 -6.93 -2.00 22.53
CA PHE A 265 -6.35 -2.97 23.49
C PHE A 265 -6.54 -2.60 24.95
N VAL A 266 -6.66 -1.31 25.29
CA VAL A 266 -6.96 -0.85 26.65
C VAL A 266 -8.45 -0.58 26.90
N ASN A 267 -9.32 -0.93 25.93
CA ASN A 267 -10.76 -0.70 25.97
C ASN A 267 -11.15 0.77 26.24
N ASP A 268 -10.49 1.70 25.56
CA ASP A 268 -10.79 3.13 25.59
C ASP A 268 -11.69 3.52 24.40
N PRO A 269 -13.02 3.60 24.59
CA PRO A 269 -14.00 3.78 23.51
C PRO A 269 -13.91 5.15 22.83
N ALA A 270 -13.21 6.12 23.41
CA ALA A 270 -13.00 7.43 22.79
C ALA A 270 -11.88 7.40 21.73
N GLY A 271 -11.12 6.31 21.61
CA GLY A 271 -9.96 6.22 20.74
C GLY A 271 -10.07 5.26 19.56
N PHE A 272 -11.17 4.53 19.42
CA PHE A 272 -11.39 3.60 18.31
C PHE A 272 -12.89 3.49 17.98
N ASP A 273 -13.20 2.96 16.81
CA ASP A 273 -14.56 2.66 16.36
C ASP A 273 -14.82 1.15 16.46
N PRO A 274 -15.68 0.66 17.37
CA PRO A 274 -15.95 -0.77 17.53
C PRO A 274 -16.40 -1.48 16.25
N ASP A 275 -17.16 -0.81 15.38
CA ASP A 275 -17.66 -1.44 14.15
C ASP A 275 -16.51 -1.84 13.21
N GLN A 276 -15.40 -1.11 13.25
CA GLN A 276 -14.20 -1.37 12.45
C GLN A 276 -13.29 -2.45 13.05
N TYR A 277 -13.55 -2.87 14.29
CA TYR A 277 -12.75 -3.87 15.01
C TYR A 277 -13.49 -5.20 15.19
N ARG A 278 -14.67 -5.38 14.59
CA ARG A 278 -15.39 -6.66 14.64
C ARG A 278 -14.60 -7.76 13.94
N THR A 279 -14.35 -8.86 14.64
CA THR A 279 -13.75 -10.08 14.09
C THR A 279 -14.54 -11.31 14.52
N GLY A 280 -14.20 -12.47 13.96
CA GLY A 280 -14.76 -13.74 14.45
C GLY A 280 -14.44 -14.00 15.93
N THR A 281 -13.31 -13.48 16.43
CA THR A 281 -12.91 -13.58 17.84
C THR A 281 -13.60 -12.52 18.70
N PHE A 282 -13.79 -11.31 18.17
CA PHE A 282 -14.37 -10.16 18.86
C PHE A 282 -15.59 -9.62 18.10
N PRO A 283 -16.76 -10.27 18.20
CA PRO A 283 -17.95 -9.89 17.42
C PRO A 283 -18.48 -8.50 17.79
N ASP A 284 -18.28 -8.06 19.03
CA ASP A 284 -18.69 -6.74 19.51
C ASP A 284 -17.67 -5.63 19.18
N GLY A 285 -16.52 -6.00 18.60
CA GLY A 285 -15.46 -5.06 18.24
C GLY A 285 -14.66 -4.51 19.42
N VAL A 286 -14.69 -5.19 20.57
CA VAL A 286 -14.01 -4.80 21.81
C VAL A 286 -13.07 -5.92 22.26
N PHE A 287 -11.93 -5.57 22.84
CA PHE A 287 -10.95 -6.53 23.34
C PHE A 287 -11.36 -7.06 24.73
N CYS A 288 -12.33 -7.98 24.76
CA CYS A 288 -13.02 -8.43 25.98
C CYS A 288 -12.70 -9.86 26.43
N GLY A 289 -11.78 -10.56 25.77
CA GLY A 289 -11.45 -11.96 26.06
C GLY A 289 -9.98 -12.30 25.81
N PRO A 290 -9.50 -13.44 26.36
CA PRO A 290 -8.10 -13.83 26.21
C PRO A 290 -7.80 -14.33 24.79
N VAL A 291 -6.64 -13.94 24.29
CA VAL A 291 -6.06 -14.45 23.03
C VAL A 291 -4.73 -15.10 23.35
N TYR A 292 -4.41 -16.17 22.63
CA TYR A 292 -3.13 -16.84 22.77
C TYR A 292 -2.30 -16.59 21.52
N HIS A 293 -1.04 -16.25 21.72
CA HIS A 293 -0.05 -16.15 20.66
C HIS A 293 1.04 -17.18 20.92
N GLU A 294 1.41 -17.91 19.88
CA GLU A 294 2.49 -18.87 19.93
C GLU A 294 3.72 -18.24 19.29
N THR A 295 4.83 -18.26 20.03
CA THR A 295 6.11 -17.71 19.58
C THR A 295 7.18 -18.76 19.77
N ASP A 296 8.12 -18.83 18.84
CA ASP A 296 9.34 -19.61 18.98
C ASP A 296 10.44 -18.68 19.50
N ASP A 297 11.07 -19.05 20.61
CA ASP A 297 12.24 -18.37 21.15
C ASP A 297 13.43 -19.33 21.30
N ALA A 298 14.54 -18.85 21.86
CA ALA A 298 15.75 -19.64 22.05
C ALA A 298 15.56 -20.83 23.01
N ASP A 299 14.57 -20.77 23.91
CA ASP A 299 14.25 -21.79 24.90
C ASP A 299 13.13 -22.75 24.43
N GLY A 300 12.50 -22.45 23.29
CA GLY A 300 11.53 -23.30 22.60
C GLY A 300 10.25 -22.57 22.24
N ARG A 301 9.20 -23.35 21.97
CA ARG A 301 7.88 -22.80 21.64
C ARG A 301 7.16 -22.40 22.92
N ARG A 302 6.85 -21.11 23.07
CA ARG A 302 6.04 -20.57 24.18
C ARG A 302 4.65 -20.18 23.69
N ARG A 303 3.66 -20.33 24.56
CA ARG A 303 2.29 -19.90 24.33
C ARG A 303 1.91 -18.83 25.35
N LEU A 304 1.84 -17.60 24.88
CA LEU A 304 1.57 -16.44 25.72
C LEU A 304 0.09 -16.06 25.67
N LYS A 305 -0.49 -15.79 26.84
CA LYS A 305 -1.86 -15.30 26.98
C LYS A 305 -1.87 -13.78 26.98
N PHE A 306 -2.80 -13.17 26.24
CA PHE A 306 -3.03 -11.73 26.21
C PHE A 306 -4.48 -11.41 26.52
N ASP A 307 -4.72 -10.41 27.34
CA ASP A 307 -6.03 -9.78 27.54
C ASP A 307 -5.84 -8.28 27.83
N ALA A 308 -6.91 -7.54 28.11
CA ALA A 308 -6.82 -6.10 28.34
C ALA A 308 -5.82 -5.72 29.46
N SER A 309 -5.61 -6.60 30.45
CA SER A 309 -4.65 -6.37 31.53
C SER A 309 -3.19 -6.39 31.05
N SER A 310 -2.91 -7.08 29.93
CA SER A 310 -1.60 -7.09 29.28
C SER A 310 -1.15 -5.69 28.84
N PHE A 311 -2.09 -4.80 28.52
CA PHE A 311 -1.81 -3.45 28.01
C PHE A 311 -1.99 -2.34 29.05
N ARG A 312 -2.12 -2.68 30.34
CA ARG A 312 -2.37 -1.70 31.43
C ARG A 312 -1.32 -0.58 31.56
N LYS A 313 -0.09 -0.80 31.06
CA LYS A 313 1.00 0.18 31.07
C LYS A 313 0.84 1.28 30.01
N PHE A 314 -0.08 1.13 29.06
CA PHE A 314 -0.30 2.10 27.97
C PHE A 314 -1.33 3.14 28.37
N GLN A 315 -0.88 4.16 29.10
CA GLN A 315 -1.73 5.25 29.57
C GLN A 315 -1.65 6.46 28.63
N ARG A 316 -2.73 7.24 28.54
CA ARG A 316 -2.70 8.56 27.88
C ARG A 316 -2.24 9.58 28.91
N PRO A 317 -1.13 10.31 28.68
CA PRO A 317 -0.78 11.45 29.51
C PRO A 317 -1.83 12.56 29.32
N ASP A 318 -2.35 13.12 30.42
CA ASP A 318 -3.41 14.13 30.44
C ASP A 318 -3.11 15.37 29.56
N VAL A 319 -1.82 15.67 29.34
CA VAL A 319 -1.38 16.87 28.62
C VAL A 319 -1.28 16.67 27.10
N GLN A 320 -1.13 15.43 26.62
CA GLN A 320 -0.81 15.16 25.20
C GLN A 320 -1.92 14.43 24.45
N GLY A 321 -2.76 13.67 25.16
CA GLY A 321 -3.77 12.82 24.54
C GLY A 321 -3.23 11.61 23.76
N TYR A 322 -1.90 11.43 23.66
CA TYR A 322 -1.26 10.34 22.94
C TYR A 322 -0.44 9.40 23.85
N ARG A 323 -0.54 8.09 23.62
CA ARG A 323 0.23 7.03 24.27
C ARG A 323 1.62 6.94 23.65
N THR A 324 2.58 7.69 24.20
CA THR A 324 3.98 7.74 23.72
C THR A 324 4.95 6.99 24.62
N ASP A 325 4.56 6.69 25.86
CA ASP A 325 5.48 6.19 26.88
C ASP A 325 6.03 4.78 26.61
N ARG A 326 5.27 3.95 25.91
CA ARG A 326 5.64 2.56 25.63
C ARG A 326 5.55 2.23 24.13
N LEU A 327 5.48 3.26 23.30
CA LEU A 327 5.48 3.14 21.85
C LEU A 327 6.85 3.53 21.33
N CYS A 328 7.54 2.61 20.64
CA CYS A 328 8.88 2.81 20.11
C CYS A 328 8.86 2.72 18.59
N PHE A 329 9.86 3.31 17.94
CA PHE A 329 10.01 3.26 16.49
C PHE A 329 11.42 2.85 16.08
N VAL A 330 11.50 1.96 15.09
CA VAL A 330 12.74 1.64 14.37
C VAL A 330 12.59 2.07 12.93
N THR A 331 13.50 2.91 12.43
CA THR A 331 13.41 3.45 11.07
C THR A 331 14.79 3.71 10.47
N GLN A 332 14.88 3.91 9.15
CA GLN A 332 16.13 4.35 8.54
C GLN A 332 16.28 5.86 8.63
N ARG A 333 17.50 6.32 8.89
CA ARG A 333 17.84 7.75 8.84
C ARG A 333 17.75 8.26 7.40
N ARG A 334 16.70 9.02 7.09
CA ARG A 334 16.46 9.65 5.78
C ARG A 334 15.92 11.07 5.96
N ARG A 335 15.99 11.91 4.93
CA ARG A 335 15.43 13.26 4.96
C ARG A 335 13.90 13.22 5.15
N LEU A 336 13.38 14.13 5.97
CA LEU A 336 11.93 14.32 6.11
C LEU A 336 11.41 15.10 4.90
N LEU A 337 10.32 14.65 4.33
CA LEU A 337 9.71 15.22 3.14
C LEU A 337 8.50 16.09 3.46
N GLY A 338 8.00 16.00 4.71
CA GLY A 338 6.75 16.63 5.13
C GLY A 338 5.50 16.03 4.49
N ILE A 339 5.63 14.90 3.80
CA ILE A 339 4.53 14.08 3.26
C ILE A 339 4.93 12.60 3.35
N THR A 340 3.94 11.71 3.36
CA THR A 340 4.17 10.25 3.35
C THR A 340 4.77 9.77 2.03
N SER A 341 5.38 8.59 2.05
CA SER A 341 5.93 7.96 0.84
C SER A 341 4.85 7.65 -0.19
N ALA A 342 3.66 7.24 0.27
CA ALA A 342 2.49 7.02 -0.58
C ALA A 342 2.02 8.32 -1.24
N ALA A 343 1.98 9.43 -0.50
CA ALA A 343 1.62 10.73 -1.05
C ALA A 343 2.62 11.19 -2.12
N LEU A 344 3.93 11.07 -1.84
CA LEU A 344 4.96 11.37 -2.83
C LEU A 344 4.85 10.47 -4.07
N SER A 345 4.61 9.18 -3.88
CA SER A 345 4.48 8.22 -4.98
C SER A 345 3.28 8.53 -5.88
N ARG A 346 2.13 8.91 -5.29
CA ARG A 346 0.96 9.39 -6.05
C ARG A 346 1.27 10.65 -6.84
N LEU A 347 1.98 11.60 -6.24
CA LEU A 347 2.40 12.83 -6.90
C LEU A 347 3.30 12.54 -8.10
N LEU A 348 4.35 11.74 -7.92
CA LEU A 348 5.27 11.37 -9.00
C LEU A 348 4.55 10.55 -10.08
N PHE A 349 3.61 9.69 -9.71
CA PHE A 349 2.77 8.98 -10.68
C PHE A 349 1.95 9.96 -11.53
N LEU A 350 1.28 10.93 -10.91
CA LEU A 350 0.52 11.96 -11.61
C LEU A 350 1.42 12.75 -12.58
N VAL A 351 2.59 13.19 -12.11
CA VAL A 351 3.59 13.88 -12.92
C VAL A 351 3.96 13.06 -14.16
N ALA A 352 4.25 11.77 -13.94
CA ALA A 352 4.75 10.89 -14.99
C ALA A 352 3.67 10.45 -15.98
N THR A 353 2.38 10.58 -15.66
CA THR A 353 1.28 10.00 -16.47
C THR A 353 0.28 11.03 -17.00
N ASP A 354 0.11 12.20 -16.36
CA ASP A 354 -0.83 13.20 -16.86
C ASP A 354 -0.26 13.91 -18.09
N THR A 355 -0.84 13.64 -19.27
CA THR A 355 -0.48 14.26 -20.55
C THR A 355 -0.57 15.79 -20.57
N ARG A 356 -1.31 16.40 -19.63
CA ARG A 356 -1.43 17.85 -19.47
C ARG A 356 -0.38 18.43 -18.53
N TYR A 357 0.38 17.58 -17.84
CA TYR A 357 1.44 18.00 -16.92
C TYR A 357 2.61 18.63 -17.67
N SER A 358 3.06 19.79 -17.21
CA SER A 358 4.34 20.39 -17.59
C SER A 358 4.79 21.40 -16.54
N LEU A 359 6.08 21.35 -16.20
CA LEU A 359 6.76 22.21 -15.21
C LEU A 359 7.48 23.41 -15.82
N GLY A 360 7.47 23.54 -17.15
CA GLY A 360 8.20 24.59 -17.86
C GLY A 360 7.66 26.01 -17.58
N ASN A 361 8.41 27.01 -18.03
CA ASN A 361 7.99 28.43 -18.04
C ASN A 361 7.17 28.80 -19.28
N ASP A 362 6.89 27.84 -20.16
CA ASP A 362 6.24 28.10 -21.45
C ASP A 362 4.72 28.17 -21.26
N TYR A 363 4.19 29.40 -21.29
CA TYR A 363 2.84 29.84 -20.88
C TYR A 363 1.64 29.09 -21.49
N ARG A 364 1.87 28.12 -22.37
CA ARG A 364 0.85 27.40 -23.13
C ARG A 364 0.48 26.04 -22.56
N LEU A 365 1.27 25.48 -21.63
CA LEU A 365 0.99 24.18 -20.97
C LEU A 365 1.52 24.14 -19.51
N ASN A 366 1.40 25.23 -18.75
CA ASN A 366 1.79 25.23 -17.33
C ASN A 366 0.69 24.57 -16.49
N ILE A 367 1.08 23.75 -15.51
CA ILE A 367 0.20 23.53 -14.36
C ILE A 367 -0.13 24.91 -13.81
N SER A 368 -1.41 25.26 -13.82
CA SER A 368 -1.85 26.54 -13.28
C SER A 368 -1.44 26.62 -11.81
N ASP A 369 -1.09 27.82 -11.35
CA ASP A 369 -0.82 28.05 -9.93
C ASP A 369 -1.97 27.54 -9.04
N ARG A 370 -3.20 27.58 -9.57
CA ARG A 370 -4.37 26.94 -8.97
C ARG A 370 -4.17 25.43 -8.78
N ARG A 371 -3.80 24.68 -9.81
CA ARG A 371 -3.61 23.22 -9.69
C ARG A 371 -2.41 22.86 -8.80
N LEU A 372 -1.34 23.66 -8.79
CA LEU A 372 -0.25 23.47 -7.84
C LEU A 372 -0.70 23.68 -6.38
N ARG A 373 -1.55 24.69 -6.12
CA ARG A 373 -2.16 24.90 -4.80
C ARG A 373 -3.11 23.77 -4.41
N GLU A 374 -3.92 23.29 -5.34
CA GLU A 374 -4.77 22.10 -5.14
C GLU A 374 -3.90 20.89 -4.77
N LEU A 375 -2.82 20.62 -5.51
CA LEU A 375 -1.88 19.54 -5.19
C LEU A 375 -1.21 19.72 -3.82
N GLN A 376 -0.74 20.93 -3.51
CA GLN A 376 -0.16 21.23 -2.21
C GLN A 376 -1.18 20.93 -1.10
N SER A 377 -2.41 21.44 -1.23
CA SER A 377 -3.50 21.20 -0.28
C SER A 377 -3.94 19.73 -0.21
N GLU A 378 -3.94 18.99 -1.32
CA GLU A 378 -4.27 17.55 -1.33
C GLU A 378 -3.20 16.74 -0.59
N LEU A 379 -1.93 17.14 -0.71
CA LEU A 379 -0.80 16.47 -0.09
C LEU A 379 -0.64 16.81 1.40
N THR A 380 -1.06 18.01 1.80
CA THR A 380 -0.86 18.54 3.16
C THR A 380 -2.16 18.77 3.92
N GLY A 381 -3.30 18.43 3.32
CA GLY A 381 -4.63 18.76 3.85
C GLY A 381 -5.02 18.01 5.13
N GLU A 382 -6.19 18.36 5.66
CA GLU A 382 -6.75 17.96 6.96
C GLU A 382 -6.78 16.44 7.22
N SER A 383 -6.67 15.61 6.18
CA SER A 383 -6.60 14.14 6.30
C SER A 383 -5.24 13.62 6.83
N GLN A 384 -4.22 14.47 6.93
CA GLN A 384 -2.94 14.14 7.58
C GLN A 384 -2.64 15.09 8.73
N PRO A 385 -3.35 15.00 9.87
CA PRO A 385 -3.19 15.93 11.00
C PRO A 385 -1.81 15.84 11.68
N MET A 386 -0.99 14.86 11.29
CA MET A 386 0.34 14.66 11.86
C MET A 386 1.32 14.16 10.79
N GLN A 387 2.48 14.80 10.71
CA GLN A 387 3.59 14.41 9.85
C GLN A 387 4.70 13.72 10.65
N ALA A 388 5.64 13.09 9.96
CA ALA A 388 6.76 12.40 10.61
C ALA A 388 7.55 13.34 11.53
N GLY A 389 7.78 14.59 11.11
CA GLY A 389 8.45 15.59 11.93
C GLY A 389 7.70 15.92 13.22
N ASP A 390 6.36 15.90 13.21
CA ASP A 390 5.56 16.17 14.41
C ASP A 390 5.66 15.01 15.41
N VAL A 391 5.62 13.77 14.94
CA VAL A 391 5.87 12.59 15.78
C VAL A 391 7.23 12.68 16.44
N LEU A 392 8.29 12.90 15.66
CA LEU A 392 9.65 12.99 16.23
C LEU A 392 9.74 14.11 17.27
N ARG A 393 9.09 15.26 17.05
CA ARG A 393 9.03 16.35 18.04
C ARG A 393 8.37 15.92 19.35
N LEU A 394 7.35 15.04 19.33
CA LEU A 394 6.79 14.46 20.56
C LEU A 394 7.86 13.71 21.36
N TYR A 395 8.72 12.95 20.69
CA TYR A 395 9.79 12.18 21.34
C TYR A 395 11.00 13.04 21.77
N THR A 396 11.14 14.28 21.28
CA THR A 396 12.22 15.20 21.75
C THR A 396 11.95 15.88 23.10
N ARG A 397 10.88 15.51 23.83
CA ARG A 397 10.51 16.17 25.09
C ARG A 397 11.40 15.77 26.27
N SER A 398 11.91 14.54 26.28
CA SER A 398 12.83 14.01 27.28
C SER A 398 13.86 13.09 26.63
N ASP A 399 14.99 12.85 27.28
CA ASP A 399 15.98 11.88 26.79
C ASP A 399 15.44 10.45 26.78
N ASP A 400 14.64 10.10 27.79
CA ASP A 400 13.94 8.82 27.86
C ASP A 400 13.03 8.58 26.64
N SER A 401 12.22 9.57 26.25
CA SER A 401 11.41 9.47 25.04
C SER A 401 12.26 9.45 23.77
N ALA A 402 13.30 10.28 23.68
CA ALA A 402 14.17 10.31 22.50
C ALA A 402 14.84 8.95 22.25
N GLY A 403 15.19 8.23 23.33
CA GLY A 403 15.75 6.89 23.28
C GLY A 403 14.82 5.82 22.69
N ARG A 404 13.53 6.11 22.49
CA ARG A 404 12.54 5.21 21.87
C ARG A 404 12.48 5.32 20.35
N ILE A 405 13.24 6.27 19.76
CA ILE A 405 13.43 6.37 18.31
C ILE A 405 14.82 5.82 17.98
N VAL A 406 14.87 4.73 17.22
CA VAL A 406 16.11 4.10 16.78
C VAL A 406 16.27 4.27 15.28
N PHE A 407 17.42 4.82 14.87
CA PHE A 407 17.84 4.78 13.47
C PHE A 407 18.69 3.52 13.22
N ALA A 408 18.13 2.60 12.44
CA ALA A 408 18.71 1.31 12.10
C ALA A 408 19.23 1.25 10.67
#